data_AF-A0A2Z5UR49-F1
#
_entry.id   AF-A0A2Z5UR49-F1
#
_cell.length_a   1.000
_cell.length_b   1.000
_cell.length_c   1.000
_cell.angle_alpha   90.00
_cell.angle_beta   90.00
_cell.angle_gamma   90.00
#
_symmetry.space_group_name_H-M   'P 1'
#
loop_
_entity.id
_entity.type
_entity.pdbx_description
1 polymer ?
#
loop_
_entity_poly.entity_id
_entity_poly.type
_entity_poly.pdbx_seq_one_letter_code
_entity_poly.pdbx_strand_id
1 'polypeptide(L)'
;MIALIAYWLIGKGVGVRAARPIAWAIVIGVALILAGVGKCTYDANVITTHEAKTSAKLERTGRQADTSAAQRAAARRRAEATARKEFDNATAGIPDNGLTDRQRIDLCNELRDGGVDTSLIPECSDVRAGAQAAP
;
A
#
# COMPACT_ATOMS: atom_id res chain seq x y z
N MET A 1 13.51 58.00 12.88
CA MET A 1 14.56 57.00 13.16
C MET A 1 15.89 57.29 12.49
N ILE A 2 15.95 57.51 11.17
CA ILE A 2 17.22 57.76 10.45
C ILE A 2 17.98 58.98 11.01
N ALA A 3 17.27 60.06 11.34
CA ALA A 3 17.88 61.25 11.96
C ALA A 3 18.49 60.97 13.35
N LEU A 4 17.90 60.06 14.12
CA LEU A 4 18.39 59.63 15.44
C LEU A 4 19.67 58.80 15.29
N ILE A 5 19.70 57.88 14.32
CA ILE A 5 20.88 57.07 13.99
C ILE A 5 22.02 57.96 13.47
N ALA A 6 21.71 58.89 12.57
CA ALA A 6 22.67 59.85 12.04
C ALA A 6 23.23 60.76 13.15
N TYR A 7 22.38 61.26 14.05
CA TYR A 7 22.79 62.08 15.19
C TYR A 7 23.70 61.29 16.15
N TRP A 8 23.37 60.02 16.44
CA TRP A 8 24.21 59.13 17.24
C TRP A 8 25.58 58.86 16.57
N LEU A 9 25.61 58.65 15.26
CA LEU A 9 26.85 58.48 14.48
C LEU A 9 27.72 59.74 14.51
N ILE A 10 27.11 60.92 14.40
CA ILE A 10 27.82 62.21 14.53
C ILE A 10 28.41 62.37 15.94
N GLY A 11 27.67 62.00 16.98
CA GLY A 11 28.16 61.96 18.36
C GLY A 11 29.30 60.97 18.60
N LYS A 12 29.49 59.99 17.71
CA LYS A 12 30.62 59.03 17.71
C LYS A 12 31.81 59.47 16.84
N GLY A 13 31.77 60.69 16.29
CA GLY A 13 32.87 61.25 15.49
C GLY A 13 32.76 60.99 13.98
N VAL A 14 31.64 60.44 13.50
CA VAL A 14 31.41 60.30 12.05
C VAL A 14 31.04 61.66 11.46
N GLY A 15 31.78 62.09 10.43
CA GLY A 15 31.51 63.36 9.76
C GLY A 15 30.07 63.45 9.22
N VAL A 16 29.45 64.62 9.35
CA VAL A 16 28.02 64.85 9.01
C VAL A 16 27.67 64.43 7.58
N ARG A 17 28.63 64.57 6.65
CA ARG A 17 28.47 64.14 5.24
C ARG A 17 28.35 62.62 5.07
N ALA A 18 29.02 61.84 5.93
CA ALA A 18 29.01 60.37 5.89
C ALA A 18 27.92 59.75 6.78
N ALA A 19 27.46 60.46 7.82
CA ALA A 19 26.48 59.92 8.76
C ALA A 19 25.12 59.59 8.11
N ARG A 20 24.69 60.39 7.12
CA ARG A 20 23.42 60.16 6.38
C ARG A 20 23.42 58.86 5.55
N PRO A 21 24.38 58.60 4.65
CA PRO A 21 24.40 57.35 3.90
C PRO A 21 24.61 56.13 4.79
N ILE A 22 25.42 56.24 5.85
CA ILE A 22 25.62 55.13 6.81
C ILE A 22 24.33 54.82 7.56
N ALA A 23 23.58 55.82 8.00
CA ALA A 23 22.28 55.61 8.65
C ALA A 23 21.28 54.89 7.73
N TRP A 24 21.27 55.21 6.43
CA TRP A 24 20.47 54.49 5.43
C TRP A 24 20.93 53.04 5.24
N ALA A 25 22.24 52.81 5.14
CA ALA A 25 22.79 51.46 5.01
C ALA A 25 22.40 50.57 6.21
N ILE A 26 22.43 51.12 7.42
CA ILE A 26 22.00 50.42 8.64
C ILE A 26 20.52 50.06 8.56
N VAL A 27 19.65 51.01 8.20
CA VAL A 27 18.20 50.75 8.11
C VAL A 27 17.88 49.70 7.04
N ILE A 28 18.53 49.78 5.87
CA ILE A 28 18.36 48.80 4.80
C ILE A 28 18.85 47.41 5.25
N GLY A 29 20.01 47.34 5.90
CA GLY A 29 20.55 46.10 6.44
C GLY A 29 19.60 45.45 7.46
N VAL A 30 19.06 46.24 8.39
CA VAL A 30 18.06 45.76 9.37
C VAL A 30 16.79 45.28 8.67
N ALA A 31 16.30 46.01 7.66
CA ALA A 31 15.12 45.60 6.90
C ALA A 31 15.32 44.25 6.19
N LEU A 32 16.50 44.03 5.57
CA LEU A 32 16.84 42.76 4.92
C LEU A 32 16.93 41.60 5.91
N ILE A 33 17.52 41.82 7.09
CA ILE A 33 17.59 40.81 8.15
C ILE A 33 16.18 40.43 8.62
N LEU A 34 15.31 41.41 8.89
CA LEU A 34 13.94 41.16 9.31
C LEU A 34 13.13 40.42 8.23
N ALA A 35 13.31 40.78 6.97
CA ALA A 35 12.68 40.07 5.85
C ALA A 35 13.17 38.62 5.76
N GLY A 36 14.48 38.37 5.96
CA GLY A 36 15.06 37.02 5.98
C GLY A 36 14.50 36.17 7.13
N VAL A 37 14.50 36.70 8.36
CA VAL A 37 13.93 36.01 9.52
C VAL A 37 12.44 35.73 9.31
N GLY A 38 11.68 36.72 8.83
CA GLY A 38 10.27 36.58 8.53
C GLY A 38 10.00 35.45 7.52
N LYS A 39 10.79 35.39 6.44
CA LYS A 39 10.69 34.31 5.45
C LYS A 39 10.99 32.95 6.06
N CYS A 40 12.08 32.81 6.82
CA CYS A 40 12.44 31.55 7.47
C CYS A 40 11.34 31.07 8.44
N THR A 41 10.77 31.99 9.23
CA THR A 41 9.67 31.65 10.14
C THR A 41 8.39 31.28 9.40
N TYR A 42 8.09 31.93 8.28
CA TYR A 42 6.95 31.61 7.44
C TYR A 42 7.09 30.23 6.83
N ASP A 43 8.24 29.94 6.21
CA ASP A 43 8.51 28.65 5.58
C ASP A 43 8.46 27.51 6.62
N ALA A 44 9.04 27.72 7.81
CA ALA A 44 8.96 26.75 8.91
C ALA A 44 7.51 26.46 9.32
N ASN A 45 6.67 27.49 9.46
CA ASN A 45 5.28 27.33 9.86
C ASN A 45 4.43 26.64 8.78
N VAL A 46 4.74 26.88 7.50
CA VAL A 46 4.07 26.19 6.38
C VAL A 46 4.45 24.71 6.37
N ILE A 47 5.73 24.39 6.57
CA ILE A 47 6.22 23.00 6.63
C ILE A 47 5.57 22.25 7.79
N THR A 48 5.58 22.81 9.01
CA THR A 48 4.97 22.14 10.17
C THR A 48 3.48 21.89 9.97
N THR A 49 2.77 22.85 9.38
CA THR A 49 1.34 22.69 9.06
C THR A 49 1.10 21.61 8.03
N HIS A 50 1.97 21.50 7.03
CA HIS A 50 1.87 20.48 5.98
C HIS A 50 2.22 19.08 6.50
N GLU A 51 3.29 18.96 7.30
CA GLU A 51 3.69 17.70 7.93
C GLU A 51 2.62 17.18 8.90
N ALA A 52 2.05 18.05 9.75
CA ALA A 52 0.98 17.66 10.67
C ALA A 52 -0.29 17.15 9.94
N LYS A 53 -0.63 17.74 8.79
CA LYS A 53 -1.74 17.26 7.96
C LYS A 53 -1.40 15.93 7.28
N THR A 54 -0.14 15.76 6.88
CA THR A 54 0.31 14.55 6.16
C THR A 54 0.42 13.36 7.11
N SER A 55 0.95 13.54 8.32
CA SER A 55 1.06 12.50 9.34
C SER A 55 -0.33 12.00 9.78
N ALA A 56 -1.27 12.91 10.04
CA ALA A 56 -2.64 12.56 10.39
C ALA A 56 -3.36 11.79 9.27
N LYS A 57 -3.07 12.13 8.00
CA LYS A 57 -3.61 11.42 6.84
C LYS A 57 -2.99 10.03 6.70
N LEU A 58 -1.67 9.92 6.83
CA LEU A 58 -0.92 8.67 6.78
C LEU A 58 -1.40 7.66 7.83
N GLU A 59 -1.62 8.10 9.07
CA GLU A 59 -2.16 7.23 10.11
C GLU A 59 -3.55 6.68 9.77
N ARG A 60 -4.45 7.54 9.26
CA ARG A 60 -5.80 7.11 8.87
C ARG A 60 -5.74 6.12 7.70
N THR A 61 -4.94 6.40 6.69
CA THR A 61 -4.78 5.50 5.54
C THR A 61 -4.11 4.19 5.92
N GLY A 62 -3.15 4.21 6.86
CA GLY A 62 -2.49 3.01 7.39
C GLY A 62 -3.49 2.10 8.09
N ARG A 63 -4.29 2.64 9.03
CA ARG A 63 -5.34 1.86 9.72
C ARG A 63 -6.38 1.29 8.74
N GLN A 64 -6.75 2.03 7.70
CA GLN A 64 -7.65 1.53 6.66
C GLN A 64 -7.02 0.41 5.83
N ALA A 65 -5.74 0.54 5.47
CA ALA A 65 -5.02 -0.51 4.77
C ALA A 65 -4.95 -1.79 5.62
N ASP A 66 -4.64 -1.67 6.91
CA ASP A 66 -4.55 -2.79 7.84
C ASP A 66 -5.89 -3.52 8.00
N THR A 67 -6.99 -2.77 8.19
CA THR A 67 -8.33 -3.37 8.27
C THR A 67 -8.71 -4.09 6.99
N SER A 68 -8.40 -3.51 5.82
CA SER A 68 -8.66 -4.16 4.53
C SER A 68 -7.82 -5.43 4.33
N ALA A 69 -6.56 -5.43 4.77
CA ALA A 69 -5.68 -6.59 4.70
C ALA A 69 -6.17 -7.71 5.63
N ALA A 70 -6.57 -7.36 6.86
CA ALA A 70 -7.15 -8.29 7.82
C ALA A 70 -8.46 -8.91 7.29
N GLN A 71 -9.33 -8.12 6.67
CA GLN A 71 -10.58 -8.62 6.05
C GLN A 71 -10.29 -9.60 4.91
N ARG A 72 -9.35 -9.28 4.01
CA ARG A 72 -8.95 -10.18 2.92
C ARG A 72 -8.36 -11.49 3.45
N ALA A 73 -7.51 -11.42 4.48
CA ALA A 73 -6.94 -12.60 5.11
C ALA A 73 -8.02 -13.48 5.77
N ALA A 74 -8.98 -12.87 6.48
CA ALA A 74 -10.11 -13.58 7.07
C ALA A 74 -11.01 -14.23 6.01
N ALA A 75 -11.27 -13.55 4.89
CA ALA A 75 -12.04 -14.10 3.78
C ALA A 75 -11.34 -15.31 3.14
N ARG A 76 -10.02 -15.24 2.91
CA ARG A 76 -9.24 -16.37 2.39
C ARG A 76 -9.30 -17.59 3.31
N ARG A 77 -9.10 -17.39 4.61
CA ARG A 77 -9.18 -18.48 5.60
C ARG A 77 -10.56 -19.15 5.61
N ARG A 78 -11.64 -18.37 5.48
CA ARG A 78 -13.00 -18.92 5.39
C ARG A 78 -13.19 -19.73 4.11
N ALA A 79 -12.73 -19.22 2.97
CA ALA A 79 -12.82 -19.93 1.70
C ALA A 79 -12.03 -21.25 1.73
N GLU A 80 -10.82 -21.25 2.29
CA GLU A 80 -10.01 -22.47 2.46
C GLU A 80 -10.69 -23.49 3.40
N ALA A 81 -11.30 -23.03 4.49
CA ALA A 81 -12.02 -23.91 5.41
C ALA A 81 -13.26 -24.54 4.75
N THR A 82 -13.99 -23.78 3.92
CA THR A 82 -15.11 -24.31 3.16
C THR A 82 -14.63 -25.31 2.11
N ALA A 83 -13.59 -24.98 1.34
CA ALA A 83 -13.04 -25.87 0.32
C ALA A 83 -12.53 -27.20 0.91
N ARG A 84 -11.90 -27.17 2.09
CA ARG A 84 -11.50 -28.38 2.82
C ARG A 84 -12.70 -29.21 3.24
N LYS A 85 -13.75 -28.59 3.80
CA LYS A 85 -14.97 -29.31 4.17
C LYS A 85 -15.68 -29.93 2.97
N GLU A 86 -15.72 -29.23 1.84
CA GLU A 86 -16.30 -29.77 0.61
C GLU A 86 -15.49 -30.97 0.09
N PHE A 87 -14.17 -30.87 0.11
CA PHE A 87 -13.29 -31.98 -0.23
C PHE A 87 -13.48 -33.17 0.72
N ASP A 88 -13.41 -32.95 2.03
CA ASP A 88 -13.58 -33.99 3.05
C ASP A 88 -14.95 -34.67 2.89
N ASN A 89 -16.02 -33.91 2.67
CA ASN A 89 -17.36 -34.45 2.44
C ASN A 89 -17.47 -35.25 1.13
N ALA A 90 -16.84 -34.79 0.05
CA ALA A 90 -16.80 -35.53 -1.21
C ALA A 90 -16.03 -36.85 -1.09
N THR A 91 -15.00 -36.87 -0.23
CA THR A 91 -14.17 -38.07 -0.01
C THR A 91 -14.68 -39.00 1.09
N ALA A 92 -15.57 -38.55 1.97
CA ALA A 92 -16.05 -39.31 3.13
C ALA A 92 -16.79 -40.62 2.78
N GLY A 93 -17.25 -40.77 1.54
CA GLY A 93 -17.92 -41.98 1.04
C GLY A 93 -17.01 -42.92 0.22
N ILE A 94 -15.72 -42.59 0.04
CA ILE A 94 -14.82 -43.40 -0.76
C ILE A 94 -14.25 -44.52 0.12
N PRO A 95 -14.38 -45.81 -0.28
CA PRO A 95 -13.82 -46.91 0.47
C PRO A 95 -12.28 -46.82 0.57
N ASP A 96 -11.72 -47.19 1.73
CA ASP A 96 -10.27 -47.11 2.02
C ASP A 96 -9.40 -47.91 1.03
N ASN A 97 -9.99 -48.96 0.45
CA ASN A 97 -9.42 -49.83 -0.58
C ASN A 97 -9.58 -49.30 -2.02
N GLY A 98 -10.06 -48.06 -2.18
CA GLY A 98 -10.28 -47.40 -3.47
C GLY A 98 -11.50 -47.93 -4.23
N LEU A 99 -11.80 -47.30 -5.37
CA LEU A 99 -12.87 -47.80 -6.25
C LEU A 99 -12.47 -49.15 -6.85
N THR A 100 -13.42 -50.08 -6.90
CA THR A 100 -13.25 -51.31 -7.68
C THR A 100 -13.16 -50.99 -9.17
N ASP A 101 -12.50 -51.84 -9.97
CA ASP A 101 -12.32 -51.58 -11.40
C ASP A 101 -13.64 -51.36 -12.15
N ARG A 102 -14.71 -52.05 -11.73
CA ARG A 102 -16.06 -51.89 -12.30
C ARG A 102 -16.65 -50.51 -11.98
N GLN A 103 -16.55 -50.05 -10.74
CA GLN A 103 -17.00 -48.71 -10.33
C GLN A 103 -16.17 -47.61 -11.01
N ARG A 104 -14.88 -47.87 -11.24
CA ARG A 104 -13.97 -46.97 -11.95
C ARG A 104 -14.41 -46.77 -13.41
N ILE A 105 -14.76 -47.86 -14.09
CA ILE A 105 -15.28 -47.84 -15.47
C ILE A 105 -16.60 -47.08 -15.53
N ASP A 106 -17.53 -47.36 -14.61
CA ASP A 106 -18.83 -46.67 -14.56
C ASP A 106 -18.66 -45.16 -14.34
N LEU A 107 -17.76 -44.76 -13.43
CA LEU A 107 -17.44 -43.35 -13.18
C LEU A 107 -16.81 -42.66 -14.40
N CYS A 108 -15.87 -43.33 -15.09
CA CYS A 108 -15.26 -42.79 -16.31
C CYS A 108 -16.29 -42.60 -17.45
N ASN A 109 -17.29 -43.48 -17.54
CA ASN A 109 -18.38 -43.35 -18.50
C ASN A 109 -19.31 -42.19 -18.12
N GLU A 110 -19.68 -42.06 -16.84
CA GLU A 110 -20.53 -40.97 -16.36
C GLU A 110 -19.88 -39.58 -16.56
N LEU A 111 -18.57 -39.47 -16.29
CA LEU A 111 -17.81 -38.24 -16.58
C LEU A 111 -17.78 -37.90 -18.07
N ARG A 112 -17.65 -38.91 -18.94
CA ARG A 112 -17.67 -38.75 -20.40
C ARG A 112 -19.05 -38.32 -20.88
N ASP A 113 -20.11 -38.91 -20.35
CA ASP A 113 -21.49 -38.53 -20.66
C ASP A 113 -21.83 -37.11 -20.17
N GLY A 114 -21.20 -36.69 -19.07
CA GLY A 114 -21.20 -35.31 -18.56
C GLY A 114 -20.37 -34.30 -19.36
N GLY A 115 -19.67 -34.74 -20.42
CA GLY A 115 -18.88 -33.88 -21.30
C GLY A 115 -17.48 -33.53 -20.77
N VAL A 116 -16.99 -34.23 -19.75
CA VAL A 116 -15.62 -34.05 -19.23
C VAL A 116 -14.63 -34.79 -20.13
N ASP A 117 -13.53 -34.14 -20.49
CA ASP A 117 -12.45 -34.81 -21.23
C ASP A 117 -11.67 -35.76 -20.33
N THR A 118 -12.00 -37.04 -20.39
CA THR A 118 -11.36 -38.10 -19.61
C THR A 118 -10.06 -38.61 -20.23
N SER A 119 -9.60 -38.07 -21.36
CA SER A 119 -8.38 -38.54 -22.04
C SER A 119 -7.10 -38.30 -21.23
N LEU A 120 -7.14 -37.33 -20.31
CA LEU A 120 -6.06 -36.98 -19.40
C LEU A 120 -6.06 -37.80 -18.09
N ILE A 121 -7.07 -38.66 -17.88
CA ILE A 121 -7.19 -39.52 -16.70
C ILE A 121 -6.63 -40.90 -17.09
N PRO A 122 -5.43 -41.30 -16.61
CA PRO A 122 -4.78 -42.56 -17.02
C PRO A 122 -5.66 -43.79 -16.72
N GLU A 123 -6.37 -43.75 -15.59
CA GLU A 123 -7.28 -44.82 -15.18
C GLU A 123 -8.49 -44.97 -16.12
N CYS A 124 -8.87 -43.92 -16.86
CA CYS A 124 -9.93 -43.96 -17.85
C CYS A 124 -9.43 -44.26 -19.28
N SER A 125 -8.13 -44.10 -19.55
CA SER A 125 -7.55 -44.42 -20.87
C SER A 125 -7.39 -45.93 -21.09
N ASP A 126 -7.07 -46.69 -20.04
CA ASP A 126 -6.86 -48.14 -20.12
C ASP A 126 -8.17 -48.93 -20.36
N VAL A 127 -9.31 -48.37 -19.92
CA VAL A 127 -10.64 -48.94 -20.19
C VAL A 127 -10.93 -49.03 -21.69
N ARG A 128 -10.39 -48.10 -22.49
CA ARG A 128 -10.53 -48.08 -23.95
C ARG A 128 -9.77 -49.24 -24.62
N ALA A 129 -8.66 -49.67 -24.03
CA ALA A 129 -7.87 -50.80 -24.50
C ALA A 129 -8.48 -52.15 -24.08
N GLY A 130 -9.06 -52.23 -22.88
CA GLY A 130 -9.72 -53.43 -22.36
C GLY A 130 -11.08 -53.74 -23.01
N ALA A 131 -11.90 -52.71 -23.28
CA ALA A 131 -13.21 -52.89 -23.92
C ALA A 131 -13.12 -53.29 -25.41
N GLN A 132 -11.99 -53.04 -26.08
CA GLN A 132 -11.73 -53.50 -27.45
C GLN A 132 -11.23 -54.96 -27.52
N ALA A 133 -10.90 -55.57 -26.37
CA ALA A 133 -10.33 -56.91 -26.29
C ALA A 133 -11.34 -57.99 -25.87
N ALA A 134 -12.63 -57.68 -25.81
CA ALA A 134 -13.68 -58.67 -25.55
C ALA A 134 -14.30 -59.15 -26.89
N PRO A 135 -14.18 -60.45 -27.25
CA PRO A 135 -14.85 -61.04 -28.42
C PRO A 135 -16.36 -61.18 -28.24
#